data_AF-A0AAV8VRZ9-F1
#
_entry.id   AF-A0AAV8VRZ9-F1
#
_cell.length_a   1.000
_cell.length_b   1.000
_cell.length_c   1.000
_cell.angle_alpha   90.00
_cell.angle_beta   90.00
_cell.angle_gamma   90.00
#
_symmetry.space_group_name_H-M   'P 1'
#
loop_
_entity.id
_entity.type
_entity.pdbx_description
1 polymer ?
#
loop_
_entity_poly.entity_id
_entity_poly.type
_entity_poly.pdbx_seq_one_letter_code
_entity_poly.pdbx_strand_id
1 'polypeptide(L)'
;MTNDLEQSEKSDCNAELAYTIASIQKCYRICLVYLPLRLRYLLKKNRLQNKDGEQVKTSINFCRKLGYTDNDILKTPGLLRITPLELEQHYLTLEEGGFHSIGPKILVRARNYMKRVIKSLKTSKVISETTNVPEEFLRHIQDPEIVKKNTYT
;
A
#
# COMPACT_ATOMS: atom_id res chain seq x y z
N MET A 1 26.53 -20.26 12.15
CA MET A 1 26.01 -19.81 13.46
C MET A 1 25.54 -18.35 13.44
N THR A 2 25.06 -17.83 12.31
CA THR A 2 24.57 -16.44 12.16
C THR A 2 23.05 -16.35 11.94
N ASN A 3 22.35 -17.48 11.78
CA ASN A 3 20.91 -17.50 11.50
C ASN A 3 20.02 -17.36 12.75
N ASP A 4 20.49 -17.76 13.93
CA ASP A 4 19.64 -17.85 15.12
C ASP A 4 19.43 -16.47 15.80
N LEU A 5 20.43 -15.58 15.72
CA LEU A 5 20.34 -14.21 16.24
C LEU A 5 19.42 -13.31 15.38
N GLU A 6 19.46 -13.45 14.05
CA GLU A 6 18.56 -12.70 13.17
C GLU A 6 17.09 -13.12 13.28
N GLN A 7 16.83 -14.40 13.59
CA GLN A 7 15.47 -14.90 13.77
C GLN A 7 14.87 -14.46 15.12
N SER A 8 15.69 -14.39 16.17
CA SER A 8 15.31 -13.86 17.49
C SER A 8 14.89 -12.38 17.41
N GLU A 9 15.67 -11.54 16.74
CA GLU A 9 15.37 -10.09 16.65
C GLU A 9 14.16 -9.80 15.75
N LYS A 10 13.95 -10.57 14.67
CA LYS A 10 12.76 -10.45 13.81
C LYS A 10 11.49 -10.90 14.52
N SER A 11 11.57 -11.89 15.41
CA SER A 11 10.45 -12.38 16.21
C SER A 11 9.96 -11.31 17.20
N ASP A 12 10.88 -10.69 17.95
CA ASP A 12 10.54 -9.64 18.92
C ASP A 12 9.98 -8.38 18.24
N CYS A 13 10.55 -7.96 17.10
CA CYS A 13 10.08 -6.79 16.37
C CYS A 13 8.65 -6.96 15.83
N ASN A 14 8.27 -8.18 15.46
CA ASN A 14 6.92 -8.52 15.00
C ASN A 14 5.91 -8.55 16.17
N ALA A 15 6.28 -9.12 17.31
CA ALA A 15 5.44 -9.12 18.51
C ALA A 15 5.19 -7.69 19.03
N GLU A 16 6.22 -6.84 19.02
CA GLU A 16 6.12 -5.44 19.47
C GLU A 16 5.31 -4.57 18.51
N LEU A 17 5.40 -4.78 17.20
CA LEU A 17 4.61 -4.04 16.23
C LEU A 17 3.15 -4.55 16.17
N ALA A 18 2.90 -5.83 16.44
CA ALA A 18 1.56 -6.36 16.70
C ALA A 18 0.95 -5.75 17.97
N TYR A 19 1.73 -5.63 19.05
CA TYR A 19 1.34 -4.89 20.26
C TYR A 19 1.09 -3.41 19.94
N THR A 20 1.86 -2.80 19.03
CA THR A 20 1.66 -1.42 18.56
C THR A 20 0.36 -1.29 17.78
N ILE A 21 0.04 -2.22 16.89
CA ILE A 21 -1.24 -2.27 16.17
C ILE A 21 -2.40 -2.42 17.14
N ALA A 22 -2.30 -3.36 18.09
CA ALA A 22 -3.30 -3.57 19.13
C ALA A 22 -3.45 -2.32 20.04
N SER A 23 -2.35 -1.64 20.36
CA SER A 23 -2.34 -0.42 21.17
C SER A 23 -2.91 0.77 20.42
N ILE A 24 -2.66 0.92 19.12
CA ILE A 24 -3.31 1.91 18.25
C ILE A 24 -4.81 1.64 18.20
N GLN A 25 -5.23 0.38 18.08
CA GLN A 25 -6.64 -0.01 18.10
C GLN A 25 -7.32 0.25 19.45
N LYS A 26 -6.58 0.23 20.56
CA LYS A 26 -7.11 0.39 21.93
C LYS A 26 -7.05 1.84 22.44
N CYS A 27 -6.13 2.67 21.93
CA CYS A 27 -5.85 4.02 22.44
C CYS A 27 -6.43 5.13 21.55
N TYR A 28 -7.75 5.18 21.38
CA TYR A 28 -8.43 6.23 20.60
C TYR A 28 -8.54 7.60 21.28
N ARG A 29 -7.97 7.79 22.47
CA ARG A 29 -8.11 9.05 23.21
C ARG A 29 -6.91 9.45 24.06
N ILE A 30 -5.83 8.68 24.04
CA ILE A 30 -4.72 8.97 24.94
C ILE A 30 -3.70 9.83 24.19
N CYS A 31 -3.70 11.10 24.59
CA CYS A 31 -2.61 12.05 24.41
C CYS A 31 -1.27 11.31 24.25
N LEU A 32 -0.52 11.58 23.18
CA LEU A 32 0.79 10.98 22.89
C LEU A 32 1.73 10.93 24.10
N VAL A 33 1.51 11.81 25.09
CA VAL A 33 2.11 11.92 26.43
C VAL A 33 2.25 10.60 27.20
N TYR A 34 1.32 9.64 27.12
CA TYR A 34 1.39 8.38 27.90
C TYR A 34 1.83 7.14 27.11
N LEU A 35 2.19 7.31 25.83
CA LEU A 35 2.72 6.21 25.03
C LEU A 35 4.14 5.85 25.48
N PRO A 36 4.44 4.57 25.77
CA PRO A 36 5.78 4.11 26.08
C PRO A 36 6.79 4.55 25.03
N LEU A 37 8.00 4.94 25.45
CA LEU A 37 9.05 5.46 24.56
C LEU A 37 9.34 4.53 23.37
N ARG A 38 9.29 3.21 23.58
CA ARG A 38 9.45 2.20 22.52
C ARG A 38 8.33 2.26 21.47
N LEU A 39 7.07 2.44 21.88
CA LEU A 39 5.97 2.54 20.93
C LEU A 39 6.08 3.82 20.09
N ARG A 40 6.48 4.94 20.71
CA ARG A 40 6.79 6.19 19.99
C ARG A 40 7.91 6.00 18.98
N TYR A 41 8.97 5.26 19.35
CA TYR A 41 10.07 4.93 18.45
C TYR A 41 9.58 4.11 17.25
N LEU A 42 8.75 3.09 17.46
CA LEU A 42 8.19 2.26 16.38
C LEU A 42 7.25 3.05 15.45
N LEU A 43 6.38 3.90 16.01
CA LEU A 43 5.54 4.80 15.22
C LEU A 43 6.39 5.76 14.38
N LYS A 44 7.44 6.34 14.98
CA LYS A 44 8.36 7.25 14.27
C LYS A 44 9.17 6.54 13.19
N LYS A 45 9.73 5.36 13.49
CA LYS A 45 10.48 4.51 12.57
C LYS A 45 9.64 4.14 11.34
N ASN A 46 8.36 3.82 11.56
CA ASN A 46 7.41 3.44 10.51
C ASN A 46 6.65 4.63 9.90
N ARG A 47 6.92 5.86 10.35
CA ARG A 47 6.27 7.10 9.88
C ARG A 47 4.74 7.10 10.06
N LEU A 48 4.27 6.57 11.18
CA LEU A 48 2.85 6.48 11.54
C LEU A 48 2.45 7.50 12.62
N GLN A 49 3.36 8.38 13.06
CA GLN A 49 3.11 9.30 14.19
C GLN A 49 1.90 10.23 14.04
N ASN A 50 1.51 10.55 12.80
CA ASN A 50 0.42 11.48 12.49
C ASN A 50 -0.79 10.77 11.88
N LYS A 51 -0.81 9.42 11.89
CA LYS A 51 -1.93 8.66 11.35
C LYS A 51 -3.02 8.52 12.39
N ASP A 52 -4.25 8.73 11.94
CA ASP A 52 -5.43 8.44 12.72
C ASP A 52 -5.54 6.93 12.96
N GLY A 53 -5.86 6.55 14.20
CA GLY A 53 -6.09 5.17 14.58
C GLY A 53 -7.17 4.50 13.73
N GLU A 54 -8.25 5.22 13.38
CA GLU A 54 -9.36 4.66 12.57
C GLU A 54 -8.89 4.34 11.17
N GLN A 55 -8.04 5.19 10.60
CA GLN A 55 -7.43 4.91 9.32
C GLN A 55 -6.52 3.69 9.39
N VAL A 56 -5.69 3.56 10.42
CA VAL A 56 -4.80 2.39 10.59
C VAL A 56 -5.61 1.11 10.73
N LYS A 57 -6.66 1.12 11.56
CA LYS A 57 -7.55 -0.03 11.76
C LYS A 57 -8.27 -0.41 10.48
N THR A 58 -8.77 0.56 9.73
CA THR A 58 -9.44 0.33 8.44
C THR A 58 -8.47 -0.27 7.42
N SER A 59 -7.25 0.25 7.30
CA SER A 59 -6.22 -0.32 6.42
C SER A 59 -5.86 -1.75 6.80
N ILE A 60 -5.76 -2.07 8.10
CA ILE A 60 -5.50 -3.45 8.56
C ILE A 60 -6.66 -4.38 8.18
N ASN A 61 -7.89 -3.96 8.42
CA ASN A 61 -9.07 -4.75 8.07
C ASN A 61 -9.15 -4.99 6.57
N PHE A 62 -8.82 -3.99 5.75
CA PHE A 62 -8.73 -4.15 4.30
C PHE A 62 -7.64 -5.17 3.90
N CYS A 63 -6.42 -5.04 4.43
CA CYS A 63 -5.34 -6.00 4.20
C CYS A 63 -5.74 -7.44 4.56
N ARG A 64 -6.46 -7.64 5.68
CA ARG A 64 -6.96 -8.96 6.10
C ARG A 64 -8.03 -9.50 5.16
N LYS A 65 -8.91 -8.65 4.63
CA LYS A 65 -9.88 -9.06 3.59
C LYS A 65 -9.20 -9.56 2.32
N LEU A 66 -8.03 -9.00 1.99
CA LEU A 66 -7.18 -9.48 0.88
C LEU A 66 -6.40 -10.77 1.22
N GLY A 67 -6.56 -11.32 2.42
CA GLY A 67 -5.89 -12.55 2.86
C GLY A 67 -4.48 -12.34 3.41
N TYR A 68 -4.05 -11.10 3.66
CA TYR A 68 -2.73 -10.85 4.25
C TYR A 68 -2.72 -11.20 5.74
N THR A 69 -1.66 -11.87 6.18
CA THR A 69 -1.45 -12.17 7.59
C THR A 69 -0.95 -10.93 8.33
N ASP A 70 -1.10 -10.91 9.65
CA ASP A 70 -0.53 -9.83 10.47
C ASP A 70 0.98 -9.71 10.23
N ASN A 71 1.71 -10.82 10.10
CA ASN A 71 3.15 -10.82 9.78
C ASN A 71 3.47 -10.11 8.45
N ASP A 72 2.62 -10.24 7.44
CA ASP A 72 2.80 -9.57 6.14
C ASP A 72 2.66 -8.07 6.26
N ILE A 73 1.68 -7.62 7.05
CA ILE A 73 1.42 -6.21 7.35
C ILE A 73 2.59 -5.62 8.13
N LEU A 74 3.09 -6.35 9.13
CA LEU A 74 4.21 -5.94 9.98
C LEU A 74 5.52 -5.82 9.19
N LYS A 75 5.78 -6.75 8.27
CA LYS A 75 6.93 -6.70 7.34
C LYS A 75 6.78 -5.61 6.27
N THR A 76 5.57 -5.09 6.07
CA THR A 76 5.27 -4.09 5.03
C THR A 76 4.49 -2.89 5.63
N PRO A 77 5.09 -2.14 6.56
CA PRO A 77 4.41 -1.05 7.28
C PRO A 77 3.97 0.11 6.36
N GLY A 78 4.49 0.15 5.13
CA GLY A 78 4.03 1.07 4.09
C GLY A 78 2.54 0.97 3.78
N LEU A 79 1.91 -0.18 4.01
CA LEU A 79 0.46 -0.36 3.85
C LEU A 79 -0.33 0.56 4.78
N LEU A 80 0.18 0.78 5.99
CA LEU A 80 -0.46 1.59 7.03
C LEU A 80 -0.20 3.09 6.85
N ARG A 81 0.75 3.45 5.97
CA ARG A 81 1.07 4.85 5.64
C ARG A 81 0.11 5.42 4.59
N ILE A 82 -0.46 4.56 3.75
CA ILE A 82 -1.42 4.93 2.71
C ILE A 82 -2.79 5.12 3.38
N THR A 83 -3.64 6.02 2.87
CA THR A 83 -5.02 6.09 3.38
C THR A 83 -5.81 4.84 2.97
N PRO A 84 -6.83 4.41 3.73
CA PRO A 84 -7.60 3.21 3.37
C PRO A 84 -8.20 3.30 1.97
N LEU A 85 -8.74 4.47 1.61
CA LEU A 85 -9.31 4.72 0.28
C LEU A 85 -8.27 4.58 -0.82
N GLU A 86 -7.09 5.19 -0.67
CA GLU A 86 -6.01 5.06 -1.65
C GLU A 86 -5.51 3.61 -1.76
N LEU A 87 -5.47 2.88 -0.64
CA LEU A 87 -5.03 1.49 -0.61
C LEU A 87 -5.99 0.59 -1.39
N GLU A 88 -7.29 0.80 -1.21
CA GLU A 88 -8.34 0.13 -1.97
C GLU A 88 -8.25 0.47 -3.47
N GLN A 89 -8.14 1.75 -3.81
CA GLN A 89 -7.95 2.19 -5.19
C GLN A 89 -6.69 1.57 -5.82
N HIS A 90 -5.58 1.49 -5.09
CA HIS A 90 -4.35 0.86 -5.58
C HIS A 90 -4.54 -0.63 -5.86
N TYR A 91 -5.30 -1.34 -5.02
CA TYR A 91 -5.62 -2.74 -5.25
C TYR A 91 -6.47 -2.89 -6.52
N LEU A 92 -7.58 -2.14 -6.62
CA LEU A 92 -8.49 -2.19 -7.77
C LEU A 92 -7.76 -1.86 -9.08
N THR A 93 -6.95 -0.81 -9.11
CA THR A 93 -6.17 -0.46 -10.32
C THR A 93 -5.18 -1.55 -10.74
N LEU A 94 -4.58 -2.27 -9.79
CA LEU A 94 -3.69 -3.38 -10.10
C LEU A 94 -4.49 -4.58 -10.64
N GLU A 95 -5.62 -4.88 -10.02
CA GLU A 95 -6.51 -5.98 -10.43
C GLU A 95 -7.07 -5.73 -11.85
N GLU A 96 -7.59 -4.53 -12.12
CA GLU A 96 -8.02 -4.08 -13.45
C GLU A 96 -6.88 -4.12 -14.47
N GLY A 97 -5.65 -3.83 -14.04
CA GLY A 97 -4.44 -3.95 -14.84
C GLY A 97 -3.99 -5.40 -15.12
N GLY A 98 -4.73 -6.40 -14.65
CA GLY A 98 -4.45 -7.82 -14.85
C GLY A 98 -3.37 -8.40 -13.92
N PHE A 99 -3.03 -7.71 -12.82
CA PHE A 99 -2.13 -8.28 -11.82
C PHE A 99 -2.88 -9.36 -11.02
N HIS A 100 -2.32 -10.55 -10.99
CA HIS A 100 -2.83 -11.67 -10.19
C HIS A 100 -1.98 -11.83 -8.93
N SER A 101 -2.58 -12.30 -7.83
CA SER A 101 -1.87 -12.53 -6.55
C SER A 101 -1.12 -11.29 -6.05
N ILE A 102 -1.82 -10.15 -5.95
CA ILE A 102 -1.24 -8.88 -5.52
C ILE A 102 -0.72 -9.02 -4.09
N GLY A 103 0.61 -9.06 -3.95
CA GLY A 103 1.25 -9.17 -2.65
C GLY A 103 1.39 -7.82 -1.91
N PRO A 104 1.65 -7.83 -0.60
CA PRO A 104 1.73 -6.62 0.22
C PRO A 104 2.76 -5.60 -0.29
N LYS A 105 3.94 -6.08 -0.73
CA LYS A 105 5.00 -5.23 -1.29
C LYS A 105 4.65 -4.61 -2.64
N ILE A 106 3.83 -5.31 -3.43
CA ILE A 106 3.37 -4.82 -4.73
C ILE A 106 2.33 -3.72 -4.50
N LEU A 107 1.37 -3.97 -3.60
CA LEU A 107 0.30 -3.03 -3.29
C LEU A 107 0.82 -1.66 -2.81
N VAL A 108 1.79 -1.64 -1.89
CA VAL A 108 2.43 -0.38 -1.43
C VAL A 108 3.12 0.38 -2.57
N ARG A 109 3.52 -0.32 -3.62
CA ARG A 109 4.25 0.21 -4.78
C ARG A 109 3.39 0.24 -6.04
N ALA A 110 2.06 0.14 -5.93
CA ALA A 110 1.15 0.02 -7.08
C ALA A 110 1.44 1.04 -8.18
N ARG A 111 1.52 2.34 -7.80
CA ARG A 111 1.86 3.43 -8.71
C ARG A 111 3.19 3.22 -9.46
N ASN A 112 4.20 2.68 -8.78
CA ASN A 112 5.49 2.43 -9.40
C ASN A 112 5.42 1.28 -10.40
N TYR A 113 4.70 0.20 -10.09
CA TYR A 113 4.52 -0.91 -11.01
C TYR A 113 3.77 -0.47 -12.27
N MET A 114 2.65 0.25 -12.11
CA MET A 114 1.86 0.78 -13.24
C MET A 114 2.70 1.72 -14.12
N LYS A 115 3.44 2.65 -13.53
CA LYS A 115 4.29 3.58 -14.28
C LYS A 115 5.50 2.89 -14.93
N ARG A 116 6.09 1.89 -14.27
CA ARG A 116 7.30 1.22 -14.74
C ARG A 116 7.06 0.50 -16.06
N VAL A 117 5.90 -0.13 -16.24
CA VAL A 117 5.57 -0.82 -17.51
C VAL A 117 5.52 0.17 -18.66
N ILE A 118 4.74 1.25 -18.52
CA ILE A 118 4.63 2.30 -19.54
C ILE A 118 5.99 2.92 -19.84
N LYS A 119 6.76 3.25 -18.80
CA LYS A 119 8.11 3.83 -18.96
C LYS A 119 9.03 2.87 -19.71
N SER A 120 9.01 1.59 -19.37
CA SER A 120 9.83 0.58 -20.04
C SER A 120 9.52 0.49 -21.53
N LEU A 121 8.23 0.44 -21.89
CA LEU A 121 7.79 0.37 -23.29
C LEU A 121 8.23 1.60 -24.09
N LYS A 122 8.10 2.79 -23.51
CA LYS A 122 8.59 4.05 -24.10
C LYS A 122 10.10 4.05 -24.31
N THR A 123 10.87 3.68 -23.29
CA THR A 123 12.34 3.63 -23.38
C THR A 123 12.82 2.59 -24.38
N SER A 124 12.14 1.46 -24.51
CA SER A 124 12.42 0.45 -25.55
C SER A 124 11.96 0.85 -26.95
N LYS A 125 11.38 2.04 -27.12
CA LYS A 125 10.81 2.56 -28.38
C LYS A 125 9.72 1.67 -28.99
N VAL A 126 9.08 0.83 -28.18
CA VAL A 126 7.91 0.02 -28.59
C VAL A 126 6.68 0.91 -28.77
N ILE A 127 6.57 1.94 -27.93
CA ILE A 127 5.61 3.04 -28.09
C ILE A 127 6.35 4.38 -28.04
N SER A 128 5.83 5.42 -28.69
CA SER A 128 6.45 6.74 -28.69
C SER A 128 6.52 7.34 -27.29
N GLU A 129 7.57 8.11 -27.00
CA GLU A 129 7.70 8.84 -25.73
C GLU A 129 6.56 9.84 -25.53
N THR A 130 6.06 10.43 -26.62
CA THR A 130 4.95 11.39 -26.64
C THR A 130 3.57 10.73 -26.56
N THR A 131 3.48 9.40 -26.64
CA THR A 131 2.19 8.70 -26.61
C THR A 131 1.44 8.96 -25.30
N ASN A 132 0.21 9.45 -25.42
CA ASN A 132 -0.76 9.56 -24.34
C ASN A 132 -1.48 8.21 -24.16
N VAL A 133 -0.96 7.38 -23.25
CA VAL A 133 -1.45 6.00 -23.08
C VAL A 133 -2.95 5.94 -22.73
N PRO A 134 -3.49 6.75 -21.81
CA PRO A 134 -4.94 6.81 -21.58
C PRO A 134 -5.77 7.11 -22.83
N GLU A 135 -5.33 8.06 -23.65
CA GLU A 135 -6.06 8.44 -24.86
C GLU A 135 -6.03 7.36 -25.94
N GLU A 136 -4.87 6.72 -26.14
CA GLU A 136 -4.76 5.55 -27.03
C GLU A 136 -5.64 4.39 -26.54
N PHE A 137 -5.76 4.20 -25.23
CA PHE A 137 -6.64 3.17 -24.67
C PHE A 137 -8.12 3.43 -25.01
N LEU A 138 -8.57 4.69 -24.94
CA LEU A 138 -9.95 5.05 -25.30
C LEU A 138 -10.29 4.78 -26.76
N ARG A 139 -9.31 4.78 -27.68
CA ARG A 139 -9.54 4.45 -29.10
C ARG A 139 -9.99 3.02 -29.34
N HIS A 140 -9.79 2.12 -28.36
CA HIS A 140 -10.27 0.74 -28.44
C HIS A 140 -11.75 0.57 -28.04
N ILE A 141 -12.41 1.64 -27.58
CA ILE A 141 -13.83 1.60 -27.21
C ILE A 141 -14.69 1.84 -28.46
N GLN A 142 -15.64 0.94 -28.73
CA GLN A 142 -16.50 1.00 -29.92
C GLN A 142 -17.60 2.06 -29.83
N ASP A 143 -18.06 2.38 -28.63
CA ASP A 143 -19.13 3.34 -28.39
C ASP A 143 -18.57 4.77 -28.23
N PRO A 144 -18.81 5.68 -29.20
CA PRO A 144 -18.29 7.04 -29.15
C PRO A 144 -18.91 7.89 -28.04
N GLU A 145 -20.11 7.58 -27.55
CA GLU A 145 -20.72 8.30 -26.43
C GLU A 145 -20.06 7.95 -25.10
N ILE A 146 -19.56 6.72 -24.95
CA ILE A 146 -18.74 6.32 -23.80
C ILE A 146 -17.38 7.01 -23.84
N VAL A 147 -16.75 7.10 -25.01
CA VAL A 147 -15.47 7.81 -25.17
C VAL A 147 -15.62 9.27 -24.73
N LYS A 148 -16.62 10.00 -25.23
CA LYS A 148 -16.86 11.42 -24.89
C LYS A 148 -17.03 11.67 -23.38
N LYS A 149 -17.62 10.73 -22.63
CA LYS A 149 -17.79 10.84 -21.18
C LYS A 149 -16.50 10.61 -20.38
N ASN A 150 -15.52 9.90 -20.98
CA ASN A 150 -14.29 9.48 -20.31
C ASN A 150 -13.03 10.20 -20.82
N THR A 151 -13.12 10.91 -21.95
CA THR A 151 -12.09 11.87 -22.35
C THR A 151 -12.16 13.07 -21.41
N TYR A 152 -11.12 13.25 -20.60
CA TYR A 152 -11.07 14.29 -19.58
C TYR A 152 -11.43 15.69 -20.12
N THR A 153 -12.47 16.29 -19.52
CA THR A 153 -12.57 17.75 -19.28
C THR A 153 -11.54 18.22 -18.27
#